data_AF-A0A7M1AUL2-F1
#
_entry.id   AF-A0A7M1AUL2-F1
#
_cell.length_a   1.000
_cell.length_b   1.000
_cell.length_c   1.000
_cell.angle_alpha   90.00
_cell.angle_beta   90.00
_cell.angle_gamma   90.00
#
_symmetry.space_group_name_H-M   'P 1'
#
loop_
_entity.id
_entity.type
_entity.pdbx_description
1 polymer ?
#
loop_
_entity_poly.entity_id
_entity_poly.type
_entity_poly.pdbx_seq_one_letter_code
_entity_poly.pdbx_strand_id
1 'polypeptide(L)'
;MRKCEQMYKKVLFVSAVLLGWSGCSMTETQTHKEQGPQLQFIMRDLNTIVGNNQKSELEREDERRRYALSLVDAINKFSAKAHDKTAKLQTKYINENNIVAFNKHLDALEKKSQEIEKIAKNYELEQLDQEIVELETICTSCHKDLGVTHVQKLF
;
A
#
# COMPACT_ATOMS: atom_id res chain seq x y z
N MET A 1 -10.89 25.70 55.85
CA MET A 1 -11.10 27.14 55.59
C MET A 1 -11.52 27.30 54.13
N ARG A 2 -12.73 27.82 53.93
CA ARG A 2 -13.39 27.96 52.63
C ARG A 2 -12.79 29.13 51.85
N LYS A 3 -12.60 28.90 50.55
CA LYS A 3 -12.91 29.80 49.42
C LYS A 3 -13.06 31.30 49.77
N CYS A 4 -12.08 32.10 49.37
CA CYS A 4 -12.27 33.47 48.89
C CYS A 4 -11.60 33.51 47.51
N GLU A 5 -12.36 33.59 46.42
CA GLU A 5 -12.81 34.88 45.89
C GLU A 5 -11.63 35.84 45.76
N GLN A 6 -10.98 35.80 44.61
CA GLN A 6 -10.54 36.96 43.85
C GLN A 6 -9.54 36.48 42.81
N MET A 7 -9.97 36.43 41.55
CA MET A 7 -9.15 36.74 40.37
C MET A 7 -9.88 36.46 39.05
N TYR A 8 -11.18 36.12 39.08
CA TYR A 8 -12.09 36.18 37.92
C TYR A 8 -12.54 37.61 37.56
N LYS A 9 -11.62 38.58 37.55
CA LYS A 9 -11.92 40.00 37.22
C LYS A 9 -10.90 40.63 36.27
N LYS A 10 -10.29 39.83 35.39
CA LYS A 10 -9.48 40.31 34.26
C LYS A 10 -9.83 39.64 32.93
N VAL A 11 -11.04 39.08 32.83
CA VAL A 11 -11.67 38.71 31.56
C VAL A 11 -12.72 39.79 31.31
N LEU A 12 -12.73 40.36 30.11
CA LEU A 12 -13.54 41.51 29.65
C LEU A 12 -12.92 42.88 29.97
N PHE A 13 -11.95 43.34 29.18
CA PHE A 13 -11.86 44.77 28.81
C PHE A 13 -10.86 45.10 27.69
N VAL A 14 -10.68 44.30 26.63
CA VAL A 14 -9.98 44.78 25.42
C VAL A 14 -10.55 44.12 24.15
N SER A 15 -11.80 44.45 23.84
CA SER A 15 -12.42 44.20 22.54
C SER A 15 -13.13 45.47 22.10
N ALA A 16 -12.41 46.40 21.47
CA ALA A 16 -12.93 47.37 20.51
C ALA A 16 -11.81 48.34 20.12
N VAL A 17 -11.79 48.71 18.84
CA VAL A 17 -10.91 49.70 18.22
C VAL A 17 -9.52 49.16 17.88
N LEU A 18 -9.41 48.51 16.72
CA LEU A 18 -8.41 48.78 15.67
C LEU A 18 -8.84 48.01 14.39
N LEU A 19 -10.07 48.29 13.94
CA LEU A 19 -10.46 48.14 12.54
C LEU A 19 -10.06 49.44 11.84
N GLY A 20 -8.93 49.42 11.14
CA GLY A 20 -8.42 50.58 10.41
C GLY A 20 -7.46 50.09 9.34
N TRP A 21 -7.86 50.34 8.10
CA TRP A 21 -7.23 49.89 6.86
C TRP A 21 -5.71 50.04 6.81
N SER A 22 -5.03 48.99 6.37
CA SER A 22 -3.93 49.13 5.42
C SER A 22 -4.02 47.96 4.44
N GLY A 23 -4.48 48.28 3.22
CA GLY A 23 -4.41 47.36 2.11
C GLY A 23 -2.94 47.15 1.76
N CYS A 24 -2.45 45.93 1.96
CA CYS A 24 -1.31 45.45 1.19
C CYS A 24 -1.83 44.98 -0.16
N SER A 25 -1.20 45.52 -1.19
CA SER A 25 -1.54 45.41 -2.59
C SER A 25 -1.70 43.96 -3.05
N MET A 26 -2.79 43.70 -3.76
CA MET A 26 -2.83 42.64 -4.76
C MET A 26 -1.81 42.98 -5.84
N THR A 27 -0.61 42.45 -5.70
CA THR A 27 0.31 42.23 -6.81
C THR A 27 0.79 40.80 -6.70
N GLU A 28 0.82 40.12 -7.85
CA GLU A 28 1.34 38.77 -8.07
C GLU A 28 0.29 37.63 -8.00
N THR A 29 -0.64 37.69 -8.94
CA THR A 29 -1.39 36.52 -9.40
C THR A 29 -0.79 36.07 -10.74
N GLN A 30 0.35 35.37 -10.73
CA GLN A 30 0.83 34.61 -11.89
C GLN A 30 2.11 33.82 -11.54
N THR A 31 1.97 32.66 -10.87
CA THR A 31 2.84 31.44 -11.01
C THR A 31 2.53 30.42 -9.89
N HIS A 32 1.28 29.98 -9.74
CA HIS A 32 0.96 28.87 -8.82
C HIS A 32 -0.08 27.92 -9.43
N LYS A 33 0.15 27.45 -10.66
CA LYS A 33 -0.78 26.49 -11.28
C LYS A 33 -0.19 25.20 -11.87
N GLU A 34 1.13 24.98 -11.82
CA GLU A 34 1.72 23.77 -12.43
C GLU A 34 2.67 22.95 -11.55
N GLN A 35 2.90 23.32 -10.28
CA GLN A 35 3.78 22.54 -9.38
C GLN A 35 3.07 21.84 -8.21
N GLY A 36 1.77 22.07 -8.03
CA GLY A 36 0.98 21.49 -6.93
C GLY A 36 1.04 19.95 -6.84
N PRO A 37 0.94 19.20 -7.96
CA PRO A 37 1.05 17.74 -7.93
C PRO A 37 2.47 17.28 -7.61
N GLN A 38 3.49 17.88 -8.24
CA GLN A 38 4.89 17.46 -8.05
C GLN A 38 5.39 17.76 -6.64
N LEU A 39 5.02 18.90 -6.06
CA LEU A 39 5.37 19.24 -4.67
C LEU A 39 4.69 18.29 -3.67
N GLN A 40 3.46 17.86 -3.93
CA GLN A 40 2.79 16.84 -3.12
C GLN A 40 3.48 15.47 -3.21
N PHE A 41 3.94 15.06 -4.38
CA PHE A 41 4.74 13.84 -4.54
C PHE A 41 6.06 13.94 -3.76
N ILE A 42 6.79 15.05 -3.90
CA ILE A 42 8.06 15.26 -3.19
C ILE A 42 7.85 15.28 -1.66
N MET A 43 6.79 15.93 -1.16
CA MET A 43 6.48 15.93 0.27
C MET A 43 6.04 14.56 0.79
N ARG A 44 5.33 13.79 -0.02
CA ARG A 44 4.98 12.39 0.29
C ARG A 44 6.24 11.53 0.37
N ASP A 45 7.13 11.64 -0.61
CA ASP A 45 8.40 10.90 -0.64
C ASP A 45 9.28 11.28 0.55
N LEU A 46 9.36 12.57 0.87
CA LEU A 46 10.10 13.05 2.04
C LEU A 46 9.51 12.49 3.35
N ASN A 47 8.18 12.50 3.52
CA ASN A 47 7.53 11.92 4.70
C ASN A 47 7.74 10.40 4.77
N THR A 48 7.73 9.70 3.63
CA THR A 48 8.06 8.27 3.58
C THR A 48 9.51 8.01 3.97
N ILE A 49 10.45 8.83 3.50
CA ILE A 49 11.88 8.71 3.85
C ILE A 49 12.11 9.00 5.33
N VAL A 50 11.56 10.10 5.87
CA VAL A 50 11.70 10.46 7.29
C VAL A 50 11.02 9.42 8.18
N GLY A 51 9.80 9.01 7.83
CA GLY A 51 9.06 7.98 8.58
C GLY A 51 9.76 6.63 8.58
N ASN A 52 10.32 6.19 7.44
CA ASN A 52 11.05 4.92 7.36
C ASN A 52 12.39 4.97 8.10
N ASN A 53 13.05 6.14 8.18
CA ASN A 53 14.28 6.31 8.96
C ASN A 53 14.04 6.44 10.48
N GLN A 54 12.81 6.71 10.91
CA GLN A 54 12.44 6.76 12.32
C GLN A 54 11.96 5.41 12.88
N LYS A 55 11.62 4.45 12.01
CA LYS A 55 11.19 3.11 12.43
C LYS A 55 12.37 2.33 13.00
N SER A 56 12.14 1.69 14.14
CA SER A 56 13.04 0.66 14.65
C SER A 56 13.15 -0.51 13.67
N GLU A 57 14.22 -1.30 13.81
CA GLU A 57 14.39 -2.54 13.05
C GLU A 57 13.22 -3.51 13.27
N LEU A 58 12.77 -3.64 14.52
CA LEU A 58 11.61 -4.46 14.90
C LEU A 58 10.32 -4.00 14.20
N GLU A 59 10.08 -2.70 14.08
CA GLU A 59 8.90 -2.18 13.38
C GLU A 59 8.96 -2.45 11.87
N ARG A 60 10.16 -2.34 11.26
CA ARG A 60 10.35 -2.67 9.84
C ARG A 60 10.14 -4.15 9.57
N GLU A 61 10.62 -5.02 10.44
CA GLU A 61 10.40 -6.46 10.36
C GLU A 61 8.92 -6.82 10.50
N ASP A 62 8.22 -6.24 11.48
CA ASP A 62 6.79 -6.49 11.65
C ASP A 62 5.96 -6.00 10.46
N GLU A 63 6.32 -4.87 9.84
CA GLU A 63 5.71 -4.42 8.59
C GLU A 63 5.96 -5.39 7.42
N ARG A 64 7.20 -5.86 7.23
CA ARG A 64 7.54 -6.87 6.21
C ARG A 64 6.74 -8.16 6.41
N ARG A 65 6.65 -8.62 7.66
CA ARG A 65 5.86 -9.79 8.04
C ARG A 65 4.37 -9.59 7.71
N ARG A 66 3.79 -8.46 8.10
CA ARG A 66 2.38 -8.14 7.81
C ARG A 66 2.11 -8.07 6.31
N TYR A 67 3.04 -7.49 5.54
CA TYR A 67 2.97 -7.45 4.09
C TYR A 67 2.97 -8.87 3.49
N ALA A 68 3.90 -9.73 3.91
CA ALA A 68 3.98 -11.11 3.44
C ALA A 68 2.68 -11.89 3.74
N LEU A 69 2.13 -11.77 4.94
CA LEU A 69 0.84 -12.41 5.29
C LEU A 69 -0.32 -11.86 4.47
N SER A 70 -0.35 -10.56 4.20
CA SER A 70 -1.36 -9.95 3.31
C SER A 70 -1.26 -10.49 1.88
N LEU A 71 -0.04 -10.74 1.40
CA LEU A 71 0.20 -11.31 0.07
C LEU A 71 -0.32 -12.75 -0.01
N VAL A 72 -0.03 -13.57 1.01
CA VAL A 72 -0.56 -14.94 1.14
C VAL A 72 -2.08 -14.96 1.09
N ASP A 73 -2.73 -14.10 1.88
CA ASP A 73 -4.18 -13.95 1.89
C ASP A 73 -4.75 -13.60 0.52
N ALA A 74 -4.08 -12.70 -0.20
CA ALA A 74 -4.50 -12.28 -1.55
C ALA A 74 -4.39 -13.43 -2.55
N ILE A 75 -3.28 -14.17 -2.53
CA ILE A 75 -3.06 -15.34 -3.40
C ILE A 75 -4.12 -16.41 -3.13
N ASN A 76 -4.32 -16.79 -1.87
CA ASN A 76 -5.27 -17.84 -1.52
C ASN A 76 -6.71 -17.48 -1.94
N LYS A 77 -7.11 -16.21 -1.76
CA LYS A 77 -8.41 -15.72 -2.24
C LYS A 77 -8.51 -15.70 -3.77
N PHE A 78 -7.42 -15.37 -4.46
CA PHE A 78 -7.37 -15.39 -5.92
C PHE A 78 -7.46 -16.81 -6.45
N SER A 79 -6.61 -17.73 -5.97
CA SER A 79 -6.56 -19.12 -6.43
C SER A 79 -7.90 -19.83 -6.22
N ALA A 80 -8.53 -19.68 -5.06
CA ALA A 80 -9.86 -20.24 -4.82
C ALA A 80 -10.91 -19.75 -5.84
N LYS A 81 -10.92 -18.45 -6.16
CA LYS A 81 -11.83 -17.88 -7.17
C LYS A 81 -11.47 -18.34 -8.59
N ALA A 82 -10.17 -18.50 -8.87
CA ALA A 82 -9.68 -18.91 -10.17
C ALA A 82 -10.02 -20.38 -10.46
N HIS A 83 -9.84 -21.29 -9.49
CA HIS A 83 -10.25 -22.69 -9.59
C HIS A 83 -11.77 -22.84 -9.80
N ASP A 84 -12.60 -22.09 -9.07
CA ASP A 84 -14.05 -22.11 -9.26
C ASP A 84 -14.45 -21.65 -10.68
N LYS A 85 -13.80 -20.59 -11.19
CA LYS A 85 -14.03 -20.09 -12.55
C LYS A 85 -13.55 -21.07 -13.61
N THR A 86 -12.38 -21.67 -13.48
CA THR A 86 -11.83 -22.60 -14.47
C THR A 86 -12.64 -23.89 -14.55
N ALA A 87 -13.13 -24.39 -13.41
CA ALA A 87 -14.06 -25.52 -13.36
C ALA A 87 -15.36 -25.22 -14.14
N LYS A 88 -15.89 -24.00 -14.05
CA LYS A 88 -17.09 -23.56 -14.80
C LYS A 88 -16.82 -23.32 -16.29
N LEU A 89 -15.61 -22.93 -16.63
CA LEU A 89 -15.17 -22.60 -18.01
C LEU A 89 -14.80 -23.82 -18.85
N GLN A 90 -14.81 -25.04 -18.29
CA GLN A 90 -14.61 -26.29 -19.04
C GLN A 90 -15.63 -26.52 -20.18
N THR A 91 -16.58 -25.60 -20.39
CA THR A 91 -17.56 -25.68 -21.47
C THR A 91 -17.35 -24.56 -22.50
N LYS A 92 -16.89 -24.99 -23.68
CA LYS A 92 -17.14 -24.39 -25.01
C LYS A 92 -16.21 -23.29 -25.55
N TYR A 93 -15.33 -22.65 -24.76
CA TYR A 93 -14.56 -21.48 -25.27
C TYR A 93 -13.06 -21.42 -24.92
N ILE A 94 -12.53 -22.31 -24.08
CA ILE A 94 -11.11 -22.29 -23.69
C ILE A 94 -10.47 -23.63 -24.03
N ASN A 95 -9.28 -23.58 -24.65
CA ASN A 95 -8.46 -24.76 -24.94
C ASN A 95 -8.13 -25.50 -23.63
N GLU A 96 -8.44 -26.79 -23.56
CA GLU A 96 -8.17 -27.64 -22.39
C GLU A 96 -6.70 -27.58 -21.95
N ASN A 97 -5.76 -27.49 -22.90
CA ASN A 97 -4.34 -27.35 -22.59
C ASN A 97 -4.03 -26.04 -21.85
N ASN A 98 -4.73 -24.96 -22.16
CA ASN A 98 -4.55 -23.67 -21.46
C ASN A 98 -5.15 -23.73 -20.05
N ILE A 99 -6.26 -24.46 -19.85
CA ILE A 99 -6.85 -24.67 -18.53
C ILE A 99 -5.90 -25.50 -17.65
N VAL A 100 -5.34 -26.57 -18.20
CA VAL A 100 -4.37 -27.42 -17.48
C VAL A 100 -3.11 -26.62 -17.12
N ALA A 101 -2.56 -25.86 -18.07
CA ALA A 101 -1.40 -25.01 -17.82
C ALA A 101 -1.69 -23.94 -16.76
N PHE A 102 -2.85 -23.28 -16.84
CA PHE A 102 -3.25 -22.28 -15.86
C PHE A 102 -3.44 -22.87 -14.45
N ASN A 103 -4.12 -24.01 -14.32
CA ASN A 103 -4.29 -24.68 -13.03
C ASN A 103 -2.95 -25.09 -12.42
N LYS A 104 -1.99 -25.57 -13.23
CA LYS A 104 -0.63 -25.86 -12.76
C LYS A 104 0.06 -24.62 -12.16
N HIS A 105 -0.15 -23.44 -12.75
CA HIS A 105 0.37 -22.19 -12.20
C HIS A 105 -0.36 -21.77 -10.92
N LEU A 106 -1.68 -22.00 -10.82
CA LEU A 106 -2.43 -21.76 -9.59
C LEU A 106 -1.90 -22.63 -8.43
N ASP A 107 -1.70 -23.93 -8.67
CA ASP A 107 -1.16 -24.85 -7.67
C ASP A 107 0.25 -24.42 -7.21
N ALA A 108 1.08 -23.93 -8.15
CA ALA A 108 2.40 -23.40 -7.84
C ALA A 108 2.33 -22.12 -6.98
N LEU A 109 1.38 -21.21 -7.28
CA LEU A 109 1.15 -20.01 -6.48
C LEU A 109 0.69 -20.35 -5.06
N GLU A 110 -0.21 -21.31 -4.90
CA GLU A 110 -0.68 -21.76 -3.58
C GLU A 110 0.44 -22.41 -2.76
N LYS A 111 1.26 -23.26 -3.39
CA LYS A 111 2.41 -23.84 -2.71
C LYS A 111 3.39 -22.75 -2.25
N LYS A 112 3.70 -21.79 -3.12
CA LYS A 112 4.61 -20.69 -2.81
C LYS A 112 4.03 -19.76 -1.73
N SER A 113 2.71 -19.53 -1.71
CA SER A 113 2.07 -18.75 -0.65
C SER A 113 2.20 -19.44 0.72
N GLN A 114 2.10 -20.77 0.79
CA GLN A 114 2.30 -21.53 2.03
C GLN A 114 3.76 -21.44 2.54
N GLU A 115 4.74 -21.44 1.64
CA GLU A 115 6.16 -21.24 1.98
C GLU A 115 6.39 -19.83 2.57
N ILE A 116 5.86 -18.80 1.90
CA ILE A 116 5.89 -17.40 2.39
C ILE A 116 5.19 -17.28 3.75
N GLU A 117 4.05 -17.94 3.93
CA GLU A 117 3.29 -17.91 5.20
C GLU A 117 4.11 -18.50 6.35
N LYS A 118 4.78 -19.63 6.11
CA LYS A 118 5.64 -20.28 7.10
C LYS A 118 6.78 -19.37 7.51
N ILE A 119 7.49 -18.78 6.55
CA ILE A 119 8.59 -17.84 6.78
C ILE A 119 8.11 -16.64 7.59
N ALA A 120 6.99 -16.03 7.21
CA ALA A 120 6.42 -14.87 7.89
C ALA A 120 5.94 -15.21 9.32
N LYS A 121 5.39 -16.40 9.56
CA LYS A 121 4.99 -16.85 10.90
C LYS A 121 6.18 -17.17 11.80
N ASN A 122 7.29 -17.63 11.22
CA ASN A 122 8.51 -17.98 11.94
C ASN A 122 9.50 -16.80 12.12
N TYR A 123 9.19 -15.63 11.57
CA TYR A 123 10.09 -14.46 11.55
C TYR A 123 11.42 -14.71 10.82
N GLU A 124 11.44 -15.63 9.85
CA GLU A 124 12.62 -15.93 9.02
C GLU A 124 12.75 -14.93 7.85
N LEU A 125 12.53 -13.64 8.12
CA LEU A 125 12.21 -12.62 7.11
C LEU A 125 13.33 -12.31 6.09
N GLU A 126 14.57 -12.72 6.38
CA GLU A 126 15.69 -12.66 5.44
C GLU A 126 15.44 -13.48 4.17
N GLN A 127 14.61 -14.52 4.25
CA GLN A 127 14.29 -15.40 3.12
C GLN A 127 13.15 -14.84 2.25
N LEU A 128 12.36 -13.88 2.75
CA LEU A 128 11.14 -13.41 2.07
C LEU A 128 11.40 -12.81 0.69
N ASP A 129 12.50 -12.07 0.52
CA ASP A 129 12.76 -11.35 -0.73
C ASP A 129 12.94 -12.31 -1.90
N GLN A 130 13.66 -13.43 -1.67
CA GLN A 130 13.80 -14.48 -2.68
C GLN A 130 12.45 -15.13 -3.01
N GLU A 131 11.66 -15.46 -1.99
CA GLU A 131 10.36 -16.10 -2.18
C GLU A 131 9.37 -15.23 -2.95
N ILE A 132 9.40 -13.91 -2.72
CA ILE A 132 8.59 -12.95 -3.48
C ILE A 132 9.03 -12.91 -4.95
N VAL A 133 10.34 -12.91 -5.23
CA VAL A 133 10.86 -12.96 -6.61
C VAL A 133 10.45 -14.25 -7.33
N GLU A 134 10.48 -15.38 -6.63
CA GLU A 134 10.01 -16.66 -7.17
C GLU A 134 8.50 -16.63 -7.46
N LEU A 135 7.70 -16.03 -6.57
CA LEU A 135 6.28 -15.81 -6.78
C LEU A 135 6.01 -14.97 -8.04
N GLU A 136 6.75 -13.87 -8.24
CA GLU A 136 6.64 -13.06 -9.45
C GLU A 136 7.01 -13.82 -10.72
N THR A 137 7.99 -14.72 -10.62
CA THR A 137 8.41 -15.58 -11.73
C THR A 137 7.30 -16.55 -12.13
N ILE A 138 6.57 -17.12 -11.16
CA ILE A 138 5.39 -17.96 -11.42
C ILE A 138 4.32 -17.14 -12.14
N CYS A 139 3.99 -15.95 -11.62
CA CYS A 139 3.02 -15.05 -12.25
C CYS A 139 3.41 -14.69 -13.69
N THR A 140 4.67 -14.33 -13.92
CA THR A 140 5.18 -13.95 -15.24
C THR A 140 5.15 -15.12 -16.22
N SER A 141 5.48 -16.33 -15.75
CA SER A 141 5.42 -17.55 -16.55
C SER A 141 3.98 -17.89 -16.93
N CYS A 142 3.06 -17.79 -15.98
CA CYS A 142 1.62 -17.97 -16.23
C CYS A 142 1.10 -17.02 -17.32
N HIS A 143 1.42 -15.73 -17.21
CA HIS A 143 1.03 -14.74 -18.20
C HIS A 143 1.61 -15.02 -19.58
N LYS A 144 2.88 -15.44 -19.65
CA LYS A 144 3.55 -15.81 -20.90
C LYS A 144 2.88 -17.01 -21.57
N ASP A 145 2.61 -18.07 -20.80
CA ASP A 145 1.99 -19.31 -21.31
C ASP A 145 0.57 -19.07 -21.83
N LEU A 146 -0.14 -18.10 -21.23
CA LEU A 146 -1.48 -17.70 -21.65
C LEU A 146 -1.51 -16.57 -22.70
N GLY A 147 -0.36 -16.05 -23.11
CA GLY A 147 -0.26 -14.95 -24.08
C GLY A 147 -0.77 -13.61 -23.57
N VAL A 148 -0.81 -13.40 -22.25
CA VAL A 148 -1.22 -12.15 -21.60
C VAL A 148 0.01 -11.23 -21.49
N THR A 149 0.14 -10.25 -22.36
CA THR A 149 1.33 -9.37 -22.44
C THR A 149 1.21 -8.07 -21.64
N HIS A 150 0.07 -7.79 -21.01
CA HIS A 150 -0.11 -6.60 -20.18
C HIS A 150 -0.26 -6.95 -18.70
N VAL A 151 0.85 -6.83 -17.98
CA VAL A 151 0.88 -6.85 -16.51
C VAL A 151 1.64 -5.59 -16.14
N GLN A 152 0.95 -4.63 -15.50
CA GLN A 152 1.65 -3.49 -14.89
C GLN A 152 2.68 -4.06 -13.91
N LYS A 153 3.93 -3.64 -14.05
CA LYS A 153 4.98 -3.95 -13.06
C LYS A 153 4.44 -3.53 -11.69
N LEU A 154 4.51 -4.43 -10.73
CA LEU A 154 4.12 -4.19 -9.35
C LEU A 154 5.23 -3.46 -8.57
N PHE A 155 6.04 -2.62 -9.22
CA PHE A 155 6.99 -1.70 -8.58
C PHE A 155 7.21 -0.47 -9.47
#